data_AF-A0AAV7H4I8-F1
#
_entry.id   AF-A0AAV7H4I8-F1
#
_cell.length_a   1.000
_cell.length_b   1.000
_cell.length_c   1.000
_cell.angle_alpha   90.00
_cell.angle_beta   90.00
_cell.angle_gamma   90.00
#
_symmetry.space_group_name_H-M   'P 1'
#
loop_
_entity.id
_entity.type
_entity.pdbx_description
1 polymer ?
#
loop_
_entity_poly.entity_id
_entity_poly.type
_entity_poly.pdbx_seq_one_letter_code
_entity_poly.pdbx_strand_id
1 'polypeptide(L)'
;MSEYLDNNHVDTFGIFLVEKNQMCPGLYLPFLFVSSFHWGYKKFNADTKKFVSHINKESVKAANLILVPIIESSHWTLLVGNLKNKISHLYEDTTTSFATDIRRWRIRRIKQVPTQKNSVDCGMYVCKYMEAIIQPEAVVWADVKDWEDNMAKFRAEFAYAILSTTIK
;
A
#
# COMPACT_ATOMS: atom_id res chain seq x y z
N MET A 1 -17.31 1.76 -20.10
CA MET A 1 -17.77 2.36 -18.83
C MET A 1 -16.64 2.14 -17.82
N SER A 2 -16.22 3.14 -17.06
CA SER A 2 -15.15 2.96 -16.06
C SER A 2 -15.75 2.38 -14.79
N GLU A 3 -15.26 1.24 -14.33
CA GLU A 3 -15.77 0.52 -13.16
C GLU A 3 -14.90 0.74 -11.91
N TYR A 4 -15.51 0.58 -10.74
CA TYR A 4 -14.81 0.62 -9.46
C TYR A 4 -13.84 -0.56 -9.36
N LEU A 5 -12.63 -0.31 -8.86
CA LEU A 5 -11.76 -1.39 -8.43
C LEU A 5 -12.26 -2.00 -7.12
N ASP A 6 -12.30 -3.32 -7.05
CA ASP A 6 -12.62 -4.08 -5.83
C ASP A 6 -11.36 -4.52 -5.07
N ASN A 7 -11.54 -5.32 -4.01
CA ASN A 7 -10.43 -5.85 -3.20
C ASN A 7 -9.47 -6.71 -4.02
N ASN A 8 -9.96 -7.49 -4.98
CA ASN A 8 -9.11 -8.34 -5.82
C ASN A 8 -8.16 -7.48 -6.64
N HIS A 9 -8.69 -6.44 -7.28
CA HIS A 9 -7.89 -5.54 -8.10
C HIS A 9 -6.74 -4.88 -7.31
N VAL A 10 -7.05 -4.28 -6.16
CA VAL A 10 -6.05 -3.57 -5.35
C VAL A 10 -5.04 -4.54 -4.71
N ASP A 11 -5.50 -5.70 -4.24
CA ASP A 11 -4.60 -6.71 -3.65
C ASP A 11 -3.70 -7.36 -4.69
N THR A 12 -4.22 -7.73 -5.85
CA THR A 12 -3.41 -8.30 -6.94
C THR A 12 -2.32 -7.32 -7.35
N PHE A 13 -2.61 -6.03 -7.43
CA PHE A 13 -1.59 -5.01 -7.72
C PHE A 13 -0.57 -4.85 -6.60
N GLY A 14 -1.00 -4.85 -5.34
CA GLY A 14 -0.08 -4.84 -4.20
C GLY A 14 0.86 -6.04 -4.17
N ILE A 15 0.34 -7.23 -4.46
CA ILE A 15 1.13 -8.47 -4.59
C ILE A 15 2.09 -8.38 -5.78
N PHE A 16 1.64 -7.87 -6.93
CA PHE A 16 2.50 -7.63 -8.08
C PHE A 16 3.71 -6.74 -7.75
N LEU A 17 3.51 -5.66 -6.99
CA LEU A 17 4.62 -4.79 -6.55
C LEU A 17 5.61 -5.56 -5.67
N VAL A 18 5.13 -6.44 -4.78
CA VAL A 18 5.98 -7.29 -3.94
C VAL A 18 6.80 -8.25 -4.79
N GLU A 19 6.15 -8.96 -5.72
CA GLU A 19 6.82 -9.90 -6.64
C GLU A 19 7.85 -9.18 -7.52
N LYS A 20 7.50 -8.02 -8.07
CA LYS A 20 8.39 -7.19 -8.88
C LYS A 20 9.63 -6.76 -8.08
N ASN A 21 9.46 -6.38 -6.81
CA ASN A 21 10.59 -6.03 -5.95
C ASN A 21 11.49 -7.24 -5.63
N GLN A 22 10.92 -8.45 -5.55
CA GLN A 22 11.68 -9.69 -5.35
C GLN A 22 12.46 -10.08 -6.61
N MET A 23 11.88 -9.91 -7.80
CA MET A 23 12.55 -10.19 -9.07
C MET A 23 13.65 -9.16 -9.40
N CYS A 24 13.48 -7.92 -8.95
CA CYS A 24 14.44 -6.83 -9.16
C CYS A 24 14.84 -6.19 -7.83
N PRO A 25 15.67 -6.84 -7.00
CA PRO A 25 16.10 -6.30 -5.72
C PRO A 25 16.76 -4.92 -5.87
N GLY A 26 16.36 -3.97 -5.03
CA GLY A 26 16.86 -2.59 -5.05
C GLY A 26 16.07 -1.64 -5.97
N LEU A 27 15.07 -2.15 -6.71
CA LEU A 27 14.19 -1.30 -7.50
C LEU A 27 13.35 -0.35 -6.62
N TYR A 28 12.86 -0.84 -5.48
CA TYR A 28 12.03 -0.09 -4.55
C TYR A 28 12.67 -0.04 -3.15
N LEU A 29 12.29 0.95 -2.35
CA LEU A 29 12.52 0.94 -0.91
C LEU A 29 11.93 -0.35 -0.32
N PRO A 30 12.61 -1.03 0.61
CA PRO A 30 12.04 -2.17 1.31
C PRO A 30 10.68 -1.82 1.93
N PHE A 31 9.64 -2.56 1.60
CA PHE A 31 8.29 -2.32 2.08
C PHE A 31 7.56 -3.61 2.44
N LEU A 32 6.58 -3.49 3.34
CA LEU A 32 5.58 -4.51 3.62
C LEU A 32 4.26 -4.11 2.99
N PHE A 33 3.57 -5.08 2.40
CA PHE A 33 2.20 -4.92 1.92
C PHE A 33 1.25 -5.71 2.82
N VAL A 34 0.16 -5.06 3.27
CA VAL A 34 -0.93 -5.72 4.00
C VAL A 34 -2.12 -5.84 3.06
N SER A 35 -2.52 -7.07 2.76
CA SER A 35 -3.69 -7.35 1.92
C SER A 35 -4.97 -6.71 2.51
N SER A 36 -5.76 -6.05 1.67
CA SER A 36 -7.06 -5.46 2.03
C SER A 36 -8.05 -6.52 2.53
N PHE A 37 -7.93 -7.78 2.05
CA PHE A 37 -8.70 -8.90 2.58
C PHE A 37 -8.44 -9.18 4.07
N HIS A 38 -7.29 -8.79 4.64
CA HIS A 38 -7.03 -8.92 6.08
C HIS A 38 -8.14 -8.25 6.89
N TRP A 39 -8.48 -7.00 6.56
CA TRP A 39 -9.50 -6.25 7.31
C TRP A 39 -10.91 -6.74 7.03
N GLY A 40 -11.20 -7.05 5.76
CA GLY A 40 -12.50 -7.59 5.34
C GLY A 40 -12.86 -8.86 6.10
N TYR A 41 -11.95 -9.84 6.14
CA TYR A 41 -12.17 -11.11 6.83
C TYR A 41 -12.14 -10.97 8.36
N LYS A 42 -11.33 -10.06 8.90
CA LYS A 42 -11.27 -9.78 10.35
C LYS A 42 -12.59 -9.25 10.89
N LYS A 43 -13.32 -8.44 10.11
CA LYS A 43 -14.66 -7.94 10.46
C LYS A 43 -15.67 -9.08 10.71
N PHE A 44 -15.48 -10.22 10.05
CA PHE A 44 -16.32 -11.42 10.19
C PHE A 44 -15.71 -12.47 11.13
N ASN A 45 -14.69 -12.09 11.93
CA ASN A 45 -13.97 -12.98 12.85
C ASN A 45 -13.37 -14.23 12.16
N ALA A 46 -13.07 -14.14 10.87
CA ALA A 46 -12.44 -15.22 10.11
C ALA A 46 -10.91 -15.23 10.30
N ASP A 47 -10.27 -16.37 10.00
CA ASP A 47 -8.81 -16.47 10.05
C ASP A 47 -8.18 -15.64 8.93
N THR A 48 -7.32 -14.71 9.34
CA THR A 48 -6.63 -13.75 8.46
C THR A 48 -5.13 -13.92 8.47
N LYS A 49 -4.59 -14.93 9.18
CA LYS A 49 -3.15 -15.14 9.33
C LYS A 49 -2.46 -15.32 7.98
N LYS A 50 -3.12 -15.97 7.02
CA LYS A 50 -2.59 -16.16 5.65
C LYS A 50 -2.27 -14.86 4.92
N PHE A 51 -2.98 -13.76 5.22
CA PHE A 51 -2.81 -12.46 4.56
C PHE A 51 -1.66 -11.63 5.15
N VAL A 52 -1.11 -12.05 6.28
CA VAL A 52 -0.07 -11.34 7.03
C VAL A 52 1.05 -12.28 7.51
N SER A 53 1.09 -13.51 7.01
CA SER A 53 2.05 -14.54 7.46
C SER A 53 3.50 -14.17 7.09
N HIS A 54 3.68 -13.39 6.04
CA HIS A 54 4.97 -12.81 5.63
C HIS A 54 5.44 -11.67 6.55
N ILE A 55 4.55 -11.13 7.40
CA ILE A 55 4.86 -10.04 8.33
C ILE A 55 5.34 -10.65 9.65
N ASN A 56 6.62 -10.98 9.69
CA ASN A 56 7.34 -11.47 10.86
C ASN A 56 8.38 -10.44 11.36
N LYS A 57 9.06 -10.76 12.46
CA LYS A 57 10.05 -9.88 13.11
C LYS A 57 11.15 -9.46 12.15
N GLU A 58 11.63 -10.37 11.32
CA GLU A 58 12.72 -10.16 10.36
C GLU A 58 12.27 -9.21 9.25
N SER A 59 11.08 -9.44 8.70
CA SER A 59 10.49 -8.62 7.64
C SER A 59 10.22 -7.17 8.11
N VAL A 60 9.76 -6.99 9.36
CA VAL A 60 9.51 -5.67 9.95
C VAL A 60 10.81 -4.91 10.15
N LYS A 61 11.90 -5.61 10.51
CA LYS A 61 13.24 -4.99 10.63
C LYS A 61 13.81 -4.56 9.28
N ALA A 62 13.55 -5.34 8.24
CA ALA A 62 14.07 -5.07 6.90
C ALA A 62 13.31 -3.96 6.16
N ALA A 63 12.05 -3.69 6.54
CA ALA A 63 11.19 -2.77 5.84
C ALA A 63 11.33 -1.31 6.31
N ASN A 64 11.32 -0.38 5.36
CA ASN A 64 11.23 1.06 5.60
C ASN A 64 9.78 1.52 5.69
N LEU A 65 8.86 0.82 5.02
CA LEU A 65 7.48 1.21 4.81
C LEU A 65 6.53 0.03 5.07
N ILE A 66 5.31 0.33 5.51
CA ILE A 66 4.17 -0.60 5.45
C ILE A 66 3.01 0.07 4.73
N LEU A 67 2.47 -0.60 3.72
CA LEU A 67 1.37 -0.16 2.88
C LEU A 67 0.11 -0.92 3.27
N VAL A 68 -0.95 -0.20 3.58
CA VAL A 68 -2.23 -0.76 4.01
C VAL A 68 -3.35 -0.08 3.23
N PRO A 69 -3.79 -0.64 2.08
CA PRO A 69 -5.01 -0.21 1.42
C PRO A 69 -6.23 -0.52 2.31
N ILE A 70 -7.11 0.46 2.46
CA ILE A 70 -8.32 0.39 3.27
C ILE A 70 -9.49 0.80 2.37
N ILE A 71 -10.54 -0.01 2.35
CA ILE A 71 -11.81 0.33 1.72
C ILE A 71 -12.86 0.55 2.80
N GLU A 72 -13.54 1.69 2.76
CA GLU A 72 -14.67 2.01 3.62
C GLU A 72 -15.75 2.68 2.78
N SER A 73 -17.00 2.20 2.89
CA SER A 73 -18.14 2.77 2.13
C SER A 73 -17.86 3.00 0.64
N SER A 74 -17.21 2.02 -0.03
CA SER A 74 -16.81 2.06 -1.45
C SER A 74 -15.75 3.10 -1.84
N HIS A 75 -15.05 3.69 -0.87
CA HIS A 75 -13.94 4.60 -1.11
C HIS A 75 -12.61 3.99 -0.64
N TRP A 76 -11.64 3.92 -1.55
CA TRP A 76 -10.30 3.44 -1.26
C TRP A 76 -9.42 4.55 -0.65
N THR A 77 -8.68 4.20 0.38
CA THR A 77 -7.67 5.04 1.04
C THR A 77 -6.41 4.22 1.27
N LEU A 78 -5.24 4.85 1.14
CA LEU A 78 -3.97 4.21 1.48
C LEU A 78 -3.46 4.74 2.83
N LEU A 79 -3.28 3.83 3.79
CA LEU A 79 -2.50 4.11 5.00
C LEU A 79 -1.05 3.68 4.77
N VAL A 80 -0.11 4.58 5.08
CA VAL A 80 1.33 4.32 4.97
C VAL A 80 1.98 4.51 6.33
N GLY A 81 2.62 3.46 6.83
CA GLY A 81 3.47 3.53 8.02
C GLY A 81 4.93 3.72 7.62
N ASN A 82 5.57 4.79 8.09
CA ASN A 82 7.02 4.98 7.98
C ASN A 82 7.71 4.29 9.16
N LEU A 83 8.44 3.22 8.87
CA LEU A 83 9.12 2.38 9.86
C LEU A 83 10.55 2.85 10.12
N LYS A 84 11.21 3.50 9.14
CA LYS A 84 12.61 3.93 9.22
C LYS A 84 12.91 4.87 10.42
N ASN A 85 11.95 5.72 10.80
CA ASN A 85 12.08 6.64 11.94
C ASN A 85 11.56 6.09 13.27
N LYS A 86 10.96 4.89 13.27
CA LYS A 86 10.20 4.33 14.40
C LYS A 86 10.76 2.99 14.90
N ILE A 87 11.53 2.28 14.07
CA ILE A 87 12.14 1.00 14.44
C ILE A 87 13.20 1.16 15.55
N SER A 88 13.96 2.26 15.60
CA SER A 88 14.91 2.51 16.70
C SER A 88 14.21 2.48 18.07
N HIS A 89 13.02 3.07 18.18
CA HIS A 89 12.20 3.06 19.39
C HIS A 89 11.45 1.75 19.64
N LEU A 90 11.19 0.94 18.62
CA LEU A 90 10.56 -0.38 18.77
C LEU A 90 11.57 -1.46 19.22
N TYR A 91 12.86 -1.22 19.01
CA TYR A 91 13.91 -2.22 19.16
C TYR A 91 14.62 -2.19 20.53
N GLU A 92 14.78 -1.03 21.16
CA GLU A 92 15.42 -0.97 22.48
C GLU A 92 14.59 -1.66 23.58
N ASP A 93 13.32 -1.96 23.33
CA ASP A 93 12.45 -2.37 24.40
C ASP A 93 11.40 -3.43 24.01
N THR A 94 11.73 -4.53 23.33
CA THR A 94 10.69 -5.56 23.04
C THR A 94 9.98 -6.17 24.27
N THR A 95 10.41 -5.80 25.49
CA THR A 95 9.67 -5.97 26.75
C THR A 95 8.61 -4.88 27.02
N THR A 96 8.79 -3.63 26.56
CA THR A 96 7.83 -2.51 26.68
C THR A 96 7.40 -1.84 25.35
N SER A 97 7.79 -2.33 24.17
CA SER A 97 7.43 -1.74 22.86
C SER A 97 5.94 -1.93 22.52
N PHE A 98 5.27 -2.86 23.20
CA PHE A 98 3.80 -2.93 23.22
C PHE A 98 3.17 -2.04 24.33
N ALA A 99 3.98 -1.47 25.22
CA ALA A 99 3.57 -0.44 26.19
C ALA A 99 3.55 0.97 25.57
N THR A 100 4.24 1.20 24.46
CA THR A 100 3.94 2.37 23.62
C THR A 100 2.56 2.22 23.00
N ASP A 101 1.60 2.93 23.57
CA ASP A 101 0.25 3.02 23.05
C ASP A 101 0.27 3.50 21.59
N ILE A 102 0.05 2.57 20.66
CA ILE A 102 0.01 2.83 19.20
C ILE A 102 -1.04 3.88 18.84
N ARG A 103 -2.07 4.08 19.69
CA ARG A 103 -3.09 5.12 19.51
C ARG A 103 -2.51 6.53 19.66
N ARG A 104 -1.34 6.67 20.31
CA ARG A 104 -0.60 7.94 20.43
C ARG A 104 0.28 8.23 19.21
N TRP A 105 0.36 7.31 18.24
CA TRP A 105 1.16 7.57 17.05
C TRP A 105 0.50 8.68 16.22
N ARG A 106 1.31 9.65 15.80
CA ARG A 106 0.82 10.80 15.05
C ARG A 106 0.40 10.36 13.64
N ILE A 107 -0.90 10.23 13.43
CA ILE A 107 -1.51 10.10 12.11
C ILE A 107 -1.51 11.48 11.45
N ARG A 108 -1.02 11.57 10.22
CA ARG A 108 -1.03 12.81 9.43
C ARG A 108 -1.60 12.52 8.05
N ARG A 109 -2.48 13.39 7.58
CA ARG A 109 -2.88 13.42 6.17
C ARG A 109 -1.77 14.10 5.36
N ILE A 110 -1.31 13.47 4.29
CA ILE A 110 -0.38 14.07 3.35
C ILE A 110 -1.16 15.12 2.54
N LYS A 111 -0.65 16.34 2.46
CA LYS A 111 -1.27 17.44 1.72
C LYS A 111 -0.72 17.49 0.30
N GLN A 112 -1.47 18.13 -0.61
CA GLN A 112 -1.07 18.36 -2.01
C GLN A 112 -0.82 17.09 -2.82
N VAL A 113 -1.39 15.96 -2.39
CA VAL A 113 -1.43 14.75 -3.22
C VAL A 113 -2.45 14.95 -4.34
N PRO A 114 -2.22 14.38 -5.54
CA PRO A 114 -3.20 14.38 -6.62
C PRO A 114 -4.53 13.79 -6.15
N THR A 115 -5.66 14.44 -6.39
CA THR A 115 -6.98 13.91 -5.98
C THR A 115 -7.86 13.65 -7.20
N GLN A 116 -8.59 12.54 -7.18
CA GLN A 116 -9.58 12.23 -8.21
C GLN A 116 -10.66 13.31 -8.33
N LYS A 117 -11.19 13.53 -9.52
CA LYS A 117 -12.38 14.38 -9.74
C LYS A 117 -13.66 13.59 -9.96
N ASN A 118 -13.54 12.32 -10.35
CA ASN A 118 -14.66 11.41 -10.56
C ASN A 118 -14.94 10.52 -9.34
N SER A 119 -15.96 9.65 -9.38
CA SER A 119 -16.31 8.75 -8.27
C SER A 119 -15.63 7.38 -8.31
N VAL A 120 -15.03 6.96 -9.43
CA VAL A 120 -14.67 5.56 -9.70
C VAL A 120 -13.18 5.26 -9.57
N ASP A 121 -12.30 6.27 -9.61
CA ASP A 121 -10.85 6.08 -9.68
C ASP A 121 -10.13 6.00 -8.33
N CYS A 122 -10.84 6.00 -7.20
CA CYS A 122 -10.20 5.95 -5.87
C CYS A 122 -9.21 4.78 -5.72
N GLY A 123 -9.56 3.60 -6.24
CA GLY A 123 -8.69 2.43 -6.24
C GLY A 123 -7.46 2.60 -7.14
N MET A 124 -7.61 3.24 -8.30
CA MET A 124 -6.49 3.56 -9.19
C MET A 124 -5.52 4.54 -8.55
N TYR A 125 -6.04 5.58 -7.88
CA TYR A 125 -5.21 6.52 -7.12
C TYR A 125 -4.45 5.80 -5.99
N VAL A 126 -5.09 4.88 -5.26
CA VAL A 126 -4.40 4.05 -4.25
C VAL A 126 -3.27 3.22 -4.86
N CYS A 127 -3.49 2.60 -6.02
CA CYS A 127 -2.44 1.86 -6.72
C CYS A 127 -1.28 2.77 -7.13
N LYS A 128 -1.56 3.94 -7.70
CA LYS A 128 -0.53 4.93 -8.07
C LYS A 128 0.21 5.50 -6.85
N TYR A 129 -0.47 5.72 -5.72
CA TYR A 129 0.19 6.12 -4.48
C TYR A 129 1.14 5.05 -3.97
N MET A 130 0.73 3.78 -3.96
CA MET A 130 1.61 2.67 -3.55
C MET A 130 2.87 2.65 -4.41
N GLU A 131 2.73 2.69 -5.73
CA GLU A 131 3.86 2.70 -6.68
C GLU A 131 4.77 3.92 -6.51
N ALA A 132 4.21 5.12 -6.28
CA ALA A 132 4.99 6.35 -6.12
C ALA A 132 5.77 6.41 -4.79
N ILE A 133 5.19 5.89 -3.71
CA ILE A 133 5.78 5.99 -2.35
C ILE A 133 6.92 4.99 -2.12
N ILE A 134 6.91 3.86 -2.82
CA ILE A 134 7.97 2.85 -2.70
C ILE A 134 9.21 3.17 -3.53
N GLN A 135 9.21 4.24 -4.33
CA GLN A 135 10.39 4.64 -5.09
C GLN A 135 11.55 5.02 -4.14
N PRO A 136 12.82 4.74 -4.51
CA PRO A 136 13.99 5.16 -3.73
C PRO A 136 14.03 6.67 -3.47
N GLU A 137 13.73 7.46 -4.50
CA GLU A 137 13.59 8.91 -4.42
C GLU A 137 12.22 9.27 -3.82
N ALA A 138 12.25 10.17 -2.83
CA ALA A 138 11.02 10.66 -2.23
C ALA A 138 10.17 11.41 -3.26
N VAL A 139 8.91 11.00 -3.42
CA VAL A 139 7.95 11.66 -4.31
C VAL A 139 7.70 13.11 -3.87
N VAL A 140 7.83 14.03 -4.83
CA VAL A 140 7.46 15.44 -4.66
C VAL A 140 6.05 15.63 -5.20
N TRP A 141 5.06 15.50 -4.32
CA TRP A 141 3.63 15.51 -4.71
C TRP A 141 3.19 16.76 -5.48
N ALA A 142 3.83 17.91 -5.23
CA ALA A 142 3.53 19.16 -5.93
C ALA A 142 3.81 19.10 -7.45
N ASP A 143 4.70 18.20 -7.88
CA ASP A 143 5.08 18.04 -9.28
C ASP A 143 4.18 17.03 -10.01
N VAL A 144 3.40 16.24 -9.26
CA VAL A 144 2.47 15.26 -9.81
C VAL A 144 1.14 15.95 -10.12
N LYS A 145 0.89 16.30 -11.38
CA LYS A 145 -0.28 17.12 -11.76
C LYS A 145 -1.20 16.48 -12.78
N ASP A 146 -0.74 15.45 -13.48
CA ASP A 146 -1.34 14.92 -14.69
C ASP A 146 -2.09 13.59 -14.48
N TRP A 147 -2.30 13.15 -13.23
CA TRP A 147 -2.90 11.86 -12.97
C TRP A 147 -4.33 11.74 -13.51
N GLU A 148 -5.19 12.73 -13.25
CA GLU A 148 -6.58 12.69 -13.70
C GLU A 148 -6.68 12.52 -15.22
N ASP A 149 -5.87 13.28 -15.96
CA ASP A 149 -5.88 13.28 -17.43
C ASP A 149 -5.32 11.96 -18.01
N ASN A 150 -4.54 11.22 -17.21
CA ASN A 150 -3.93 9.95 -17.59
C ASN A 150 -4.66 8.71 -17.04
N MET A 151 -5.80 8.83 -16.36
CA MET A 151 -6.47 7.69 -15.72
C MET A 151 -6.81 6.56 -16.70
N ALA A 152 -7.22 6.88 -17.92
CA ALA A 152 -7.48 5.87 -18.95
C ALA A 152 -6.21 5.06 -19.30
N LYS A 153 -5.07 5.74 -19.45
CA LYS A 153 -3.77 5.11 -19.68
C LYS A 153 -3.36 4.26 -18.49
N PHE A 154 -3.44 4.79 -17.26
CA PHE A 154 -3.07 4.04 -16.06
C PHE A 154 -3.93 2.81 -15.85
N ARG A 155 -5.23 2.86 -16.17
CA ARG A 155 -6.11 1.68 -16.13
C ARG A 155 -5.68 0.62 -17.15
N ALA A 156 -5.27 1.03 -18.35
CA ALA A 156 -4.74 0.12 -19.35
C ALA A 156 -3.40 -0.52 -18.91
N GLU A 157 -2.48 0.29 -18.37
CA GLU A 157 -1.20 -0.20 -17.82
C GLU A 157 -1.42 -1.15 -16.64
N PHE A 158 -2.37 -0.84 -15.75
CA PHE A 158 -2.78 -1.69 -14.64
C PHE A 158 -3.32 -3.03 -15.12
N ALA A 159 -4.25 -3.03 -16.08
CA ALA A 159 -4.81 -4.25 -16.65
C ALA A 159 -3.71 -5.10 -17.32
N TYR A 160 -2.81 -4.47 -18.08
CA TYR A 160 -1.68 -5.14 -18.71
C TYR A 160 -0.74 -5.77 -17.66
N ALA A 161 -0.40 -5.03 -16.61
CA ALA A 161 0.45 -5.53 -15.53
C ALA A 161 -0.17 -6.78 -14.89
N ILE A 162 -1.45 -6.75 -14.51
CA ILE A 162 -2.14 -7.91 -13.92
C ILE A 162 -2.16 -9.10 -14.88
N LEU A 163 -2.56 -8.91 -16.13
CA LEU A 163 -2.64 -9.99 -17.10
C LEU A 163 -1.27 -10.61 -17.38
N SER A 164 -0.23 -9.80 -17.50
CA SER A 164 1.14 -10.27 -17.75
C SER A 164 1.72 -11.11 -16.60
N THR A 165 1.25 -10.90 -15.37
CA THR A 165 1.68 -11.71 -14.20
C THR A 165 0.94 -13.04 -14.09
N THR A 166 -0.26 -13.12 -14.67
CA THR A 166 -1.12 -14.31 -14.59
C THR A 166 -0.87 -15.29 -15.75
N ILE A 167 -0.38 -14.79 -16.89
CA ILE A 167 -0.02 -15.62 -18.04
C ILE A 167 1.43 -16.10 -17.88
N LYS A 168 1.60 -17.34 -17.39
CA LYS A 168 2.87 -18.08 -17.39
C LYS A 168 2.91 -19.06 -18.55
#